data_AF-A0A7S2RFU8-F1
#
_entry.id   AF-A0A7S2RFU8-F1
#
_cell.length_a   1.000
_cell.length_b   1.000
_cell.length_c   1.000
_cell.angle_alpha   90.00
_cell.angle_beta   90.00
_cell.angle_gamma   90.00
#
_symmetry.space_group_name_H-M   'P 1'
#
loop_
_entity.id
_entity.type
_entity.pdbx_description
1 polymer ?
#
loop_
_entity_poly.entity_id
_entity_poly.type
_entity_poly.pdbx_seq_one_letter_code
_entity_poly.pdbx_strand_id
1 'polypeptide(L)'
;AKHFVALSTNGEAVSEFGIDTDNMFGFWDWVGGRYSQWSAIGTPIALSIGFDAWMEMHAGAHAMDQHFLNAPPEKNLPLTLALIGIWYNNFHGAETLAILPYDQYMHRFAAYFQQGDMESNGKYVSKDGEKVNVQTGPVIWGEPGTNGQHAFYQLIHQGTKIIPCD
;
A
#
# COMPACT_ATOMS: atom_id res chain seq x y z
N ALA A 1 -18.81 -2.08 28.53
CA ALA A 1 -18.32 -0.73 28.16
C ALA A 1 -19.06 -0.23 26.91
N LYS A 2 -19.46 1.06 26.81
CA LYS A 2 -20.27 1.58 25.67
C LYS A 2 -19.56 2.54 24.72
N HIS A 3 -18.30 2.88 25.02
CA HIS A 3 -17.56 3.93 24.31
C HIS A 3 -16.25 3.44 23.66
N PHE A 4 -15.96 2.14 23.76
CA PHE A 4 -14.72 1.55 23.27
C PHE A 4 -15.00 0.21 22.58
N VAL A 5 -14.32 -0.01 21.46
CA VAL A 5 -14.26 -1.25 20.70
C VAL A 5 -12.79 -1.61 20.48
N ALA A 6 -12.47 -2.87 20.20
CA ALA A 6 -11.12 -3.33 19.93
C ALA A 6 -11.00 -3.96 18.54
N LEU A 7 -9.90 -3.72 17.84
CA LEU A 7 -9.54 -4.38 16.59
C LEU A 7 -8.26 -5.19 16.88
N SER A 8 -8.40 -6.47 17.22
CA SER A 8 -7.29 -7.25 17.81
C SER A 8 -7.53 -8.76 17.69
N THR A 9 -6.45 -9.52 17.84
CA THR A 9 -6.48 -10.99 17.99
C THR A 9 -6.27 -11.45 19.43
N ASN A 10 -5.88 -10.55 20.34
CA ASN A 10 -5.57 -10.87 21.73
C ASN A 10 -6.73 -10.50 22.67
N GLY A 11 -7.66 -11.45 22.87
CA GLY A 11 -8.84 -11.26 23.72
C GLY A 11 -8.53 -11.07 25.21
N GLU A 12 -7.48 -11.72 25.73
CA GLU A 12 -7.08 -11.57 27.14
C GLU A 12 -6.68 -10.13 27.45
N ALA A 13 -5.80 -9.54 26.63
CA ALA A 13 -5.37 -8.16 26.80
C ALA A 13 -6.51 -7.15 26.59
N VAL A 14 -7.45 -7.43 25.66
CA VAL A 14 -8.63 -6.60 25.43
C VAL A 14 -9.56 -6.60 26.64
N SER A 15 -9.81 -7.77 27.24
CA SER A 15 -10.61 -7.90 28.45
C SER A 15 -9.92 -7.26 29.64
N GLU A 16 -8.60 -7.43 29.81
CA GLU A 16 -7.82 -6.81 30.89
C GLU A 16 -7.82 -5.28 30.78
N PHE A 17 -7.79 -4.75 29.56
CA PHE A 17 -7.94 -3.31 29.29
C PHE A 17 -9.34 -2.78 29.65
N GLY A 18 -10.34 -3.65 29.82
CA GLY A 18 -11.70 -3.30 30.21
C GLY A 18 -12.68 -3.10 29.04
N ILE A 19 -12.31 -3.54 27.83
CA ILE A 19 -13.22 -3.60 26.69
C ILE A 19 -14.01 -4.90 26.75
N ASP A 20 -15.32 -4.79 26.49
CA ASP A 20 -16.19 -5.96 26.35
C ASP A 20 -15.77 -6.75 25.11
N THR A 21 -15.47 -8.04 25.25
CA THR A 21 -14.97 -8.85 24.13
C THR A 21 -16.01 -9.04 23.03
N ASP A 22 -17.29 -8.83 23.32
CA ASP A 22 -18.34 -8.77 22.29
C ASP A 22 -18.16 -7.56 21.35
N ASN A 23 -17.41 -6.55 21.79
CA ASN A 23 -17.01 -5.37 21.01
C ASN A 23 -15.59 -5.50 20.43
N MET A 24 -15.05 -6.73 20.34
CA MET A 24 -13.77 -7.01 19.70
C MET A 24 -13.99 -7.57 18.29
N PHE A 25 -13.45 -6.87 17.29
CA PHE A 25 -13.42 -7.33 15.91
C PHE A 25 -12.07 -7.98 15.61
N GLY A 26 -12.09 -9.29 15.42
CA GLY A 26 -10.90 -10.09 15.15
C GLY A 26 -10.43 -10.05 13.69
N PHE A 27 -9.17 -10.41 13.48
CA PHE A 27 -8.57 -10.72 12.18
C PHE A 27 -7.56 -11.86 12.35
N TRP A 28 -6.83 -12.23 11.30
CA TRP A 28 -5.98 -13.43 11.29
C TRP A 28 -4.50 -13.12 11.02
N ASP A 29 -3.63 -14.07 11.34
CA ASP A 29 -2.17 -13.98 11.19
C ASP A 29 -1.72 -13.79 9.74
N TRP A 30 -2.45 -14.33 8.77
CA TRP A 30 -2.21 -14.12 7.35
C TRP A 30 -2.59 -12.70 6.87
N VAL A 31 -3.22 -11.88 7.72
CA VAL A 31 -3.48 -10.46 7.44
C VAL A 31 -2.28 -9.64 7.87
N GLY A 32 -1.34 -9.42 6.94
CA GLY A 32 -0.20 -8.52 7.17
C GLY A 32 -0.66 -7.07 7.43
N GLY A 33 -0.04 -6.40 8.40
CA GLY A 33 -0.46 -5.05 8.85
C GLY A 33 -0.63 -4.03 7.71
N ARG A 34 0.34 -3.94 6.80
CA ARG A 34 0.31 -3.04 5.63
C ARG A 34 -0.70 -3.43 4.53
N TYR A 35 -1.41 -4.54 4.69
CA TYR A 35 -2.49 -5.00 3.81
C TYR A 35 -3.83 -5.15 4.57
N SER A 36 -3.90 -4.68 5.82
CA SER A 36 -4.98 -5.01 6.74
C SER A 36 -6.24 -4.15 6.61
N GLN A 37 -6.22 -3.06 5.82
CA GLN A 37 -7.37 -2.14 5.72
C GLN A 37 -8.68 -2.81 5.25
N TRP A 38 -8.59 -3.98 4.63
CA TRP A 38 -9.69 -4.81 4.14
C TRP A 38 -10.27 -5.75 5.21
N SER A 39 -9.68 -5.75 6.42
CA SER A 39 -10.11 -6.59 7.55
C SER A 39 -10.88 -5.77 8.58
N ALA A 40 -11.02 -6.28 9.80
CA ALA A 40 -11.50 -5.52 10.96
C ALA A 40 -10.75 -4.19 11.16
N ILE A 41 -9.48 -4.07 10.76
CA ILE A 41 -8.76 -2.78 10.81
C ILE A 41 -9.47 -1.68 10.00
N GLY A 42 -10.25 -2.04 8.98
CA GLY A 42 -11.07 -1.13 8.18
C GLY A 42 -12.34 -0.62 8.86
N THR A 43 -12.68 -1.02 10.09
CA THR A 43 -13.88 -0.56 10.80
C THR A 43 -14.04 0.97 10.81
N PRO A 44 -13.00 1.80 11.05
CA PRO A 44 -13.13 3.25 10.98
C PRO A 44 -13.52 3.77 9.58
N ILE A 45 -13.14 3.06 8.51
CA ILE A 45 -13.53 3.40 7.14
C ILE A 45 -15.03 3.14 6.99
N ALA A 46 -15.50 1.93 7.34
CA ALA A 46 -16.92 1.57 7.27
C ALA A 46 -17.81 2.51 8.10
N LEU A 47 -17.34 2.96 9.27
CA LEU A 47 -18.05 3.95 10.09
C LEU A 47 -18.10 5.35 9.45
N SER A 48 -17.09 5.72 8.67
CA SER A 48 -16.98 7.03 8.01
C SER A 48 -17.84 7.13 6.75
N ILE A 49 -17.79 6.11 5.89
CA ILE A 49 -18.43 6.13 4.56
C ILE A 49 -19.67 5.24 4.45
N GLY A 50 -20.00 4.47 5.50
CA GLY A 50 -21.06 3.48 5.49
C GLY A 50 -20.57 2.11 5.01
N PHE A 51 -21.25 1.06 5.48
CA PHE A 51 -20.86 -0.33 5.18
C PHE A 51 -21.00 -0.65 3.69
N ASP A 52 -22.03 -0.13 3.01
CA ASP A 52 -22.26 -0.39 1.59
C ASP A 52 -21.11 0.16 0.72
N ALA A 53 -20.68 1.41 0.97
CA ALA A 53 -19.53 2.00 0.28
C ALA A 53 -18.22 1.25 0.60
N TRP A 54 -18.04 0.77 1.83
CA TRP A 54 -16.90 -0.08 2.19
C TRP A 54 -16.94 -1.42 1.46
N MET A 55 -18.12 -2.01 1.24
CA MET A 55 -18.29 -3.21 0.42
C MET A 55 -18.05 -2.95 -1.07
N GLU A 56 -18.40 -1.76 -1.59
CA GLU A 56 -18.01 -1.35 -2.95
C GLU A 56 -16.49 -1.26 -3.10
N MET A 57 -15.77 -0.75 -2.10
CA MET A 57 -14.30 -0.79 -2.09
C MET A 57 -13.76 -2.21 -2.16
N HIS A 58 -14.35 -3.15 -1.40
CA HIS A 58 -13.98 -4.58 -1.45
C HIS A 58 -14.26 -5.19 -2.81
N ALA A 59 -15.41 -4.87 -3.42
CA ALA A 59 -15.75 -5.33 -4.76
C ALA A 59 -14.75 -4.80 -5.81
N GLY A 60 -14.31 -3.54 -5.68
CA GLY A 60 -13.26 -2.96 -6.52
C GLY A 60 -11.92 -3.68 -6.38
N ALA A 61 -11.49 -3.96 -5.14
CA ALA A 61 -10.28 -4.75 -4.89
C ALA A 61 -10.39 -6.15 -5.47
N HIS A 62 -11.52 -6.84 -5.23
CA HIS A 62 -11.77 -8.18 -5.75
C HIS A 62 -11.79 -8.21 -7.29
N ALA A 63 -12.33 -7.19 -7.95
CA ALA A 63 -12.28 -7.08 -9.40
C ALA A 63 -10.82 -6.98 -9.91
N MET A 64 -9.96 -6.25 -9.21
CA MET A 64 -8.53 -6.19 -9.52
C MET A 64 -7.82 -7.53 -9.23
N ASP A 65 -8.22 -8.25 -8.18
CA ASP A 65 -7.72 -9.61 -7.93
C ASP A 65 -8.07 -10.55 -9.09
N GLN A 66 -9.33 -10.53 -9.55
CA GLN A 66 -9.77 -11.33 -10.68
C GLN A 66 -9.04 -10.94 -11.97
N HIS A 67 -8.78 -9.65 -12.20
CA HIS A 67 -7.97 -9.19 -13.32
C HIS A 67 -6.54 -9.71 -13.23
N PHE A 68 -5.89 -9.56 -12.08
CA PHE A 68 -4.52 -10.02 -11.87
C PHE A 68 -4.35 -11.53 -12.05
N LEU A 69 -5.33 -12.32 -11.59
CA LEU A 69 -5.29 -13.78 -11.69
C LEU A 69 -5.56 -14.31 -13.10
N ASN A 70 -6.46 -13.66 -13.86
CA ASN A 70 -7.02 -14.25 -15.08
C ASN A 70 -6.57 -13.55 -16.37
N ALA A 71 -6.11 -12.30 -16.33
CA ALA A 71 -5.68 -11.59 -17.53
C ALA A 71 -4.42 -12.24 -18.12
N PRO A 72 -4.32 -12.37 -19.46
CA PRO A 72 -3.08 -12.82 -20.08
C PRO A 72 -1.93 -11.86 -19.75
N PRO A 73 -0.69 -12.33 -19.62
CA PRO A 73 0.44 -11.53 -19.12
C PRO A 73 0.59 -10.16 -19.80
N GLU A 74 0.45 -10.10 -21.12
CA GLU A 74 0.58 -8.88 -21.92
C GLU A 74 -0.57 -7.86 -21.75
N LYS A 75 -1.65 -8.23 -21.05
CA LYS A 75 -2.76 -7.34 -20.68
C LYS A 75 -2.91 -7.19 -19.17
N ASN A 76 -2.01 -7.79 -18.39
CA ASN A 76 -2.06 -7.77 -16.95
C ASN A 76 -1.42 -6.47 -16.44
N LEU A 77 -2.26 -5.58 -15.88
CA LEU A 77 -1.85 -4.23 -15.48
C LEU A 77 -0.83 -4.25 -14.33
N PRO A 78 -1.07 -4.95 -13.20
CA PRO A 78 -0.06 -5.05 -12.15
C PRO A 78 1.26 -5.66 -12.63
N LEU A 79 1.21 -6.70 -13.47
CA LEU A 79 2.43 -7.30 -14.03
C LEU A 79 3.20 -6.32 -14.90
N THR A 80 2.50 -5.58 -15.76
CA THR A 80 3.12 -4.59 -16.65
C THR A 80 3.80 -3.48 -15.84
N LEU A 81 3.12 -2.93 -14.83
CA LEU A 81 3.69 -1.91 -13.95
C LEU A 81 4.90 -2.44 -13.17
N ALA A 82 4.83 -3.67 -12.65
CA ALA A 82 5.95 -4.31 -11.97
C ALA A 82 7.17 -4.49 -12.88
N LEU A 83 6.98 -4.93 -14.13
CA LEU A 83 8.07 -5.09 -15.09
C LEU A 83 8.70 -3.76 -15.51
N ILE A 84 7.89 -2.71 -15.66
CA ILE A 84 8.39 -1.34 -15.90
C ILE A 84 9.20 -0.85 -14.69
N GLY A 85 8.73 -1.11 -13.47
CA GLY A 85 9.46 -0.81 -12.24
C GLY A 85 10.81 -1.52 -12.17
N ILE A 86 10.85 -2.81 -12.46
CA ILE A 86 12.10 -3.60 -12.54
C ILE A 86 13.03 -3.03 -13.60
N TRP A 87 12.51 -2.65 -14.77
CA TRP A 87 13.30 -2.04 -15.84
C TRP A 87 14.04 -0.79 -15.34
N TYR A 88 13.34 0.14 -14.69
CA TYR A 88 13.98 1.35 -14.18
C TYR A 88 14.88 1.12 -12.97
N ASN A 89 14.45 0.29 -12.02
CA ASN A 89 15.20 0.01 -10.79
C ASN A 89 16.49 -0.78 -11.06
N ASN A 90 16.40 -1.87 -11.82
CA ASN A 90 17.51 -2.81 -11.98
C ASN A 90 18.42 -2.51 -13.18
N PHE A 91 17.90 -1.87 -14.24
CA PHE A 91 18.69 -1.59 -15.45
C PHE A 91 19.06 -0.12 -15.59
N HIS A 92 18.16 0.81 -15.25
CA HIS A 92 18.47 2.25 -15.24
C HIS A 92 19.02 2.75 -13.90
N GLY A 93 18.99 1.94 -12.84
CA GLY A 93 19.50 2.31 -11.51
C GLY A 93 18.69 3.44 -10.86
N ALA A 94 17.42 3.61 -11.22
CA ALA A 94 16.55 4.60 -10.60
C ALA A 94 16.14 4.13 -9.20
N GLU A 95 16.66 4.78 -8.17
CA GLU A 95 16.45 4.38 -6.76
C GLU A 95 15.05 4.71 -6.22
N THR A 96 14.29 5.55 -6.91
CA THR A 96 13.03 6.12 -6.38
C THR A 96 11.89 6.03 -7.38
N LEU A 97 10.67 5.86 -6.90
CA LEU A 97 9.42 5.99 -7.67
C LEU A 97 8.55 7.07 -7.02
N ALA A 98 8.12 8.05 -7.82
CA ALA A 98 7.22 9.10 -7.37
C ALA A 98 5.75 8.73 -7.68
N ILE A 99 4.85 8.87 -6.70
CA ILE A 99 3.41 8.69 -6.86
C ILE A 99 2.75 10.07 -6.70
N LEU A 100 2.15 10.61 -7.77
CA LEU A 100 1.79 12.02 -7.91
C LEU A 100 0.30 12.19 -8.25
N PRO A 101 -0.63 11.82 -7.36
CA PRO A 101 -2.05 11.86 -7.65
C PRO A 101 -2.54 13.30 -7.84
N TYR A 102 -3.28 13.58 -8.92
CA TYR A 102 -3.87 14.91 -9.16
C TYR A 102 -5.23 15.05 -8.45
N ASP A 103 -5.23 14.73 -7.15
CA ASP A 103 -6.41 14.77 -6.31
C ASP A 103 -6.01 15.01 -4.84
N GLN A 104 -6.63 16.00 -4.21
CA GLN A 104 -6.29 16.38 -2.83
C GLN A 104 -6.84 15.40 -1.79
N TYR A 105 -7.93 14.68 -2.05
CA TYR A 105 -8.39 13.60 -1.16
C TYR A 105 -7.36 12.47 -1.10
N MET A 106 -6.58 12.28 -2.17
CA MET A 106 -5.49 11.31 -2.25
C MET A 106 -4.15 11.78 -1.64
N HIS A 107 -4.12 12.88 -0.87
CA HIS A 107 -2.86 13.41 -0.31
C HIS A 107 -2.07 12.44 0.61
N ARG A 108 -2.70 11.36 1.09
CA ARG A 108 -2.03 10.29 1.86
C ARG A 108 -1.70 9.03 1.05
N PHE A 109 -2.02 9.00 -0.24
CA PHE A 109 -1.89 7.82 -1.07
C PHE A 109 -0.43 7.40 -1.27
N ALA A 110 0.47 8.34 -1.58
CA ALA A 110 1.91 8.06 -1.67
C ALA A 110 2.46 7.56 -0.32
N ALA A 111 2.05 8.17 0.80
CA ALA A 111 2.46 7.77 2.14
C ALA A 111 1.95 6.37 2.55
N TYR A 112 0.75 5.97 2.09
CA TYR A 112 0.24 4.61 2.29
C TYR A 112 1.15 3.58 1.59
N PHE A 113 1.56 3.85 0.35
CA PHE A 113 2.46 2.96 -0.40
C PHE A 113 3.93 3.03 0.01
N GLN A 114 4.37 4.06 0.74
CA GLN A 114 5.66 4.01 1.42
C GLN A 114 5.76 2.79 2.34
N GLN A 115 4.74 2.54 3.15
CA GLN A 115 4.70 1.31 3.95
C GLN A 115 4.43 0.09 3.06
N GLY A 116 3.42 0.18 2.17
CA GLY A 116 2.98 -0.94 1.34
C GLY A 116 4.08 -1.56 0.47
N ASP A 117 4.93 -0.73 -0.15
CA ASP A 117 6.01 -1.17 -1.02
C ASP A 117 7.32 -1.35 -0.24
N MET A 118 7.79 -0.30 0.44
CA MET A 118 9.15 -0.29 1.00
C MET A 118 9.31 -1.31 2.14
N GLU A 119 8.29 -1.52 2.98
CA GLU A 119 8.34 -2.56 4.03
C GLU A 119 8.20 -3.97 3.45
N SER A 120 7.56 -4.11 2.27
CA SER A 120 7.46 -5.38 1.56
C SER A 120 8.78 -5.77 0.91
N ASN A 121 9.34 -4.86 0.11
CA ASN A 121 10.40 -5.14 -0.85
C ASN A 121 11.76 -4.53 -0.48
N GLY A 122 11.85 -3.72 0.57
CA GLY A 122 13.10 -3.22 1.15
C GLY A 122 13.85 -4.33 1.89
N LYS A 123 14.30 -5.34 1.15
CA LYS A 123 14.89 -6.58 1.65
C LYS A 123 16.18 -6.87 0.90
N TYR A 124 17.08 -7.61 1.52
CA TYR A 124 18.37 -7.95 0.90
C TYR A 124 18.69 -9.46 0.95
N VAL A 125 17.80 -10.28 1.51
CA VAL A 125 17.95 -11.73 1.62
C VAL A 125 16.81 -12.39 0.85
N SER A 126 17.14 -13.34 -0.03
CA SER A 126 16.17 -14.09 -0.82
C SER A 126 15.45 -15.15 0.02
N LYS A 127 14.45 -15.81 -0.58
CA LYS A 127 13.75 -16.92 0.06
C LYS A 127 14.69 -18.10 0.40
N ASP A 128 15.78 -18.25 -0.33
CA ASP A 128 16.76 -19.30 -0.12
C ASP A 128 17.77 -18.97 1.00
N GLY A 129 17.64 -17.79 1.64
CA GLY A 129 18.53 -17.34 2.72
C GLY A 129 19.79 -16.64 2.23
N GLU A 130 19.95 -16.46 0.93
CA GLU A 130 21.13 -15.87 0.32
C GLU A 130 20.99 -14.35 0.12
N LYS A 131 22.11 -13.63 0.24
CA LYS A 131 22.14 -12.19 -0.04
C LYS A 131 21.93 -11.95 -1.54
N VAL A 132 21.01 -11.06 -1.89
CA VAL A 132 20.75 -10.69 -3.29
C VAL A 132 21.87 -9.83 -3.87
N ASN A 133 22.11 -9.97 -5.17
CA ASN A 133 23.10 -9.20 -5.95
C ASN A 133 22.44 -8.20 -6.93
N VAL A 134 21.16 -7.93 -6.73
CA VAL A 134 20.34 -7.00 -7.53
C VAL A 134 19.71 -5.95 -6.62
N GLN A 135 19.30 -4.82 -7.19
CA GLN A 135 18.46 -3.85 -6.49
C GLN A 135 17.08 -4.45 -6.18
N THR A 136 16.50 -4.09 -5.04
CA THR A 136 15.19 -4.57 -4.56
C THR A 136 14.16 -3.45 -4.57
N GLY A 137 13.32 -3.31 -3.54
CA GLY A 137 12.31 -2.25 -3.49
C GLY A 137 12.89 -0.83 -3.61
N PRO A 138 12.28 0.06 -4.41
CA PRO A 138 12.69 1.45 -4.53
C PRO A 138 12.21 2.29 -3.33
N VAL A 139 12.69 3.53 -3.21
CA VAL A 139 12.14 4.52 -2.30
C VAL A 139 10.88 5.15 -2.92
N ILE A 140 9.75 5.01 -2.24
CA ILE A 140 8.48 5.62 -2.65
C ILE A 140 8.33 7.02 -2.03
N TRP A 141 7.89 7.99 -2.82
CA TRP A 141 7.60 9.34 -2.34
C TRP A 141 6.61 10.06 -3.25
N GLY A 142 6.12 11.24 -2.84
CA GLY A 142 5.26 12.07 -3.68
C GLY A 142 4.30 12.93 -2.87
N GLU A 143 3.69 13.89 -3.57
CA GLU A 143 2.67 14.82 -3.06
C GLU A 143 1.62 15.00 -4.15
N PRO A 144 0.36 15.33 -3.79
CA PRO A 144 -0.67 15.53 -4.78
C PRO A 144 -0.37 16.71 -5.70
N GLY A 145 -0.82 16.60 -6.95
CA GLY A 145 -0.86 17.69 -7.90
C GLY A 145 -1.94 18.71 -7.54
N THR A 146 -1.72 20.02 -7.72
CA THR A 146 -0.54 20.66 -8.33
C THR A 146 0.54 21.05 -7.30
N ASN A 147 0.37 20.75 -6.01
CA ASN A 147 1.31 21.14 -4.95
C ASN A 147 2.73 20.63 -5.24
N GLY A 148 2.87 19.36 -5.64
CA GLY A 148 4.16 18.78 -6.03
C GLY A 148 4.83 19.49 -7.22
N GLN A 149 4.03 19.98 -8.18
CA GLN A 149 4.52 20.72 -9.35
C GLN A 149 5.29 21.99 -8.95
N HIS A 150 4.82 22.66 -7.90
CA HIS A 150 5.42 23.89 -7.39
C HIS A 150 6.47 23.67 -6.28
N ALA A 151 6.83 22.41 -6.01
CA ALA A 151 7.82 22.06 -4.99
C ALA A 151 9.07 21.41 -5.58
N PHE A 152 8.93 20.27 -6.26
CA PHE A 152 10.07 19.42 -6.62
C PHE A 152 10.15 19.00 -8.09
N TYR A 153 9.17 19.38 -8.92
CA TYR A 153 9.18 19.02 -10.35
C TYR A 153 10.35 19.64 -11.11
N GLN A 154 10.92 20.76 -10.61
CA GLN A 154 12.17 21.32 -11.16
C GLN A 154 13.32 20.29 -11.16
N LEU A 155 13.43 19.47 -10.11
CA LEU A 155 14.43 18.39 -10.04
C LEU A 155 14.07 17.24 -10.98
N ILE A 156 12.78 16.91 -11.10
CA ILE A 156 12.33 15.86 -12.02
C ILE A 156 12.63 16.25 -13.48
N HIS A 157 12.39 17.51 -13.86
CA HIS A 157 12.55 17.97 -15.24
C HIS A 157 14.00 18.31 -15.64
N GLN A 158 14.79 18.90 -14.75
CA GLN A 158 16.14 19.41 -15.08
C GLN A 158 17.24 18.93 -14.12
N GLY A 159 16.92 18.04 -13.20
CA GLY A 159 17.91 17.40 -12.35
C GLY A 159 18.70 16.32 -13.10
N THR A 160 19.60 15.67 -12.36
CA THR A 160 20.49 14.63 -12.90
C THR A 160 20.07 13.21 -12.48
N LYS A 161 18.87 13.06 -11.91
CA LYS A 161 18.31 11.78 -11.45
C LYS A 161 17.18 11.35 -12.37
N ILE A 162 17.11 10.06 -12.68
CA ILE A 162 15.96 9.45 -13.34
C ILE A 162 14.93 9.10 -12.26
N ILE A 163 13.72 9.64 -12.40
CA ILE A 163 12.63 9.43 -11.45
C ILE A 163 11.39 9.00 -12.26
N PRO A 164 11.09 7.69 -12.34
CA PRO A 164 9.79 7.22 -12.79
C PRO A 164 8.68 7.84 -11.93
N CYS A 165 7.58 8.22 -12.57
CA CYS A 165 6.45 8.90 -11.93
C CYS A 165 5.15 8.24 -12.39
N ASP A 166 4.27 7.92 -11.43
CA ASP A 166 2.88 7.55 -11.63
C ASP A 166 1.94 8.72 -11.30
#